data_AF-A0A355RGV7-F1
#
_entry.id   AF-A0A355RGV7-F1
#
_cell.length_a   1.000
_cell.length_b   1.000
_cell.length_c   1.000
_cell.angle_alpha   90.00
_cell.angle_beta   90.00
_cell.angle_gamma   90.00
#
_symmetry.space_group_name_H-M   'P 1'
#
loop_
_entity.id
_entity.type
_entity.pdbx_description
1 polymer ?
#
loop_
_entity_poly.entity_id
_entity_poly.type
_entity_poly.pdbx_seq_one_letter_code
_entity_poly.pdbx_strand_id
1 'polypeptide(L)' 'FDAGYAAALGKSLIVLHGAEHQHALKEVDAAALAVAQDPSQVVAILTYILSGDLPA' A
#
# COMPACT_ATOMS: atom_id res chain seq x y z
N PHE A 1 -12.97 4.66 3.07
CA PHE A 1 -14.02 3.70 3.46
C PHE A 1 -13.61 2.28 3.08
N ASP A 2 -13.41 2.00 1.78
CA ASP A 2 -13.04 0.67 1.28
C ASP A 2 -11.77 0.08 1.92
N ALA A 3 -10.73 0.90 2.11
CA ALA A 3 -9.50 0.46 2.77
C ALA A 3 -9.74 -0.07 4.20
N GLY A 4 -10.57 0.61 4.99
CA GLY A 4 -10.93 0.17 6.34
C GLY A 4 -11.78 -1.11 6.34
N TYR A 5 -12.69 -1.25 5.38
CA TYR A 5 -13.49 -2.47 5.22
C TYR A 5 -12.62 -3.67 4.80
N ALA A 6 -11.72 -3.47 3.84
CA ALA A 6 -10.78 -4.50 3.41
C ALA A 6 -9.82 -4.92 4.53
N ALA A 7 -9.34 -3.97 5.35
CA ALA A 7 -8.55 -4.26 6.54
C ALA A 7 -9.34 -5.10 7.55
N ALA A 8 -10.62 -4.75 7.81
CA ALA A 8 -11.49 -5.53 8.70
C ALA A 8 -11.72 -6.96 8.21
N LEU A 9 -11.66 -7.20 6.89
CA LEU A 9 -11.72 -8.53 6.27
C LEU A 9 -10.37 -9.26 6.21
N GLY A 10 -9.30 -8.70 6.78
CA GLY A 10 -7.96 -9.28 6.76
C GLY A 10 -7.31 -9.31 5.38
N LYS A 11 -7.71 -8.41 4.47
CA LYS A 11 -7.08 -8.30 3.16
C LYS A 11 -5.75 -7.56 3.25
N SER A 12 -4.75 -8.07 2.54
CA SER A 12 -3.49 -7.36 2.32
C SER A 12 -3.73 -6.09 1.50
N LEU A 13 -3.16 -4.97 1.95
CA LEU A 13 -3.35 -3.66 1.34
C LEU A 13 -2.02 -3.07 0.88
N ILE A 14 -2.02 -2.57 -0.36
CA ILE A 14 -1.08 -1.59 -0.87
C ILE A 14 -1.88 -0.31 -1.07
N VAL A 15 -1.44 0.79 -0.47
CA VAL A 15 -2.13 2.09 -0.53
C VAL A 15 -1.30 3.05 -1.38
N LEU A 16 -1.93 3.77 -2.32
CA LEU A 16 -1.27 4.73 -3.19
C LEU A 16 -1.78 6.14 -2.91
N HIS A 17 -0.91 7.04 -2.44
CA HIS A 17 -1.20 8.47 -2.30
C HIS A 17 0.08 9.32 -2.25
N GLY A 18 0.00 10.58 -2.66
CA GLY A 18 1.11 11.54 -2.50
C GLY A 18 1.35 11.94 -1.05
N ALA A 19 2.49 12.60 -0.78
CA ALA A 19 2.93 12.96 0.58
C ALA A 19 1.94 13.89 1.30
N GLU A 20 1.18 14.69 0.57
CA GLU A 20 0.16 15.60 1.09
C GLU A 20 -0.96 14.89 1.87
N HIS A 21 -1.20 13.60 1.62
CA HIS A 21 -2.28 12.84 2.24
C HIS A 21 -1.85 12.02 3.46
N GLN A 22 -0.56 12.00 3.79
CA GLN A 22 0.01 11.14 4.83
C GLN A 22 -0.59 11.39 6.23
N HIS A 23 -0.83 12.66 6.59
CA HIS A 23 -1.48 12.96 7.88
C HIS A 23 -2.96 12.57 7.89
N ALA A 24 -3.66 12.81 6.79
CA ALA A 24 -5.08 12.52 6.65
C ALA A 24 -5.37 11.01 6.59
N LEU A 25 -4.43 10.22 6.06
CA LEU A 25 -4.56 8.79 5.83
C LEU A 25 -3.78 7.92 6.83
N LYS A 26 -3.21 8.51 7.89
CA LYS A 26 -2.38 7.79 8.88
C LYS A 26 -2.98 6.48 9.42
N GLU A 27 -4.31 6.42 9.58
CA GLU A 27 -5.02 5.23 10.07
C GLU A 27 -5.12 4.13 9.00
N VAL A 28 -5.21 4.54 7.73
CA VAL A 28 -5.18 3.64 6.58
C VAL A 28 -3.75 3.14 6.36
N ASP A 29 -2.76 4.02 6.48
CA ASP A 29 -1.34 3.67 6.36
C ASP A 29 -0.92 2.67 7.44
N ALA A 30 -1.40 2.85 8.67
CA ALA A 30 -1.15 1.92 9.77
C ALA A 30 -1.75 0.52 9.54
N ALA A 31 -2.80 0.41 8.72
CA ALA A 31 -3.41 -0.87 8.33
C ALA A 31 -2.79 -1.47 7.06
N ALA A 32 -1.98 -0.71 6.32
CA ALA A 32 -1.38 -1.14 5.06
C ALA A 32 -0.10 -1.96 5.28
N LEU A 33 0.20 -2.87 4.35
CA LEU A 33 1.49 -3.58 4.31
C LEU A 33 2.54 -2.79 3.53
N ALA A 34 2.10 -1.89 2.65
CA ALA A 34 2.95 -0.97 1.93
C ALA A 34 2.17 0.30 1.56
N VAL A 35 2.86 1.43 1.58
CA VAL A 35 2.37 2.73 1.09
C VAL A 35 3.26 3.17 -0.07
N ALA A 36 2.65 3.43 -1.21
CA ALA A 36 3.28 3.91 -2.43
C ALA A 36 2.90 5.37 -2.70
N GLN A 37 3.82 6.13 -3.26
CA GLN A 37 3.63 7.54 -3.66
C GLN A 37 3.36 7.70 -5.15
N ASP A 38 3.76 6.71 -5.95
CA ASP A 38 3.52 6.69 -7.39
C ASP A 38 3.20 5.26 -7.89
N PRO A 39 2.55 5.12 -9.06
CA PRO A 39 2.15 3.81 -9.58
C PRO A 39 3.32 2.84 -9.84
N SER A 40 4.53 3.33 -10.13
CA SER A 40 5.67 2.46 -10.41
C SER A 40 6.11 1.68 -9.16
N GLN A 41 5.99 2.29 -7.99
CA GLN A 41 6.24 1.61 -6.70
C GLN A 41 5.23 0.48 -6.45
N VAL A 42 3.96 0.65 -6.84
CA VAL A 42 2.95 -0.42 -6.76
C VAL A 42 3.37 -1.61 -7.62
N VAL A 43 3.83 -1.35 -8.85
CA VAL A 43 4.33 -2.40 -9.76
C VAL A 43 5.55 -3.10 -9.17
N ALA A 44 6.49 -2.36 -8.60
CA ALA A 44 7.68 -2.92 -7.95
C ALA A 44 7.31 -3.82 -6.76
N ILE A 45 6.38 -3.40 -5.91
CA ILE A 45 5.89 -4.21 -4.77
C ILE A 45 5.22 -5.49 -5.27
N LEU A 46 4.35 -5.40 -6.29
CA LEU A 46 3.70 -6.59 -6.85
C LEU A 46 4.71 -7.54 -7.49
N THR A 47 5.74 -7.00 -8.16
CA THR A 47 6.82 -7.80 -8.75
C THR A 47 7.59 -8.55 -7.66
N TYR A 48 7.97 -7.86 -6.58
CA TYR A 48 8.62 -8.47 -5.42
C TYR A 48 7.76 -9.58 -4.79
N ILE A 49 6.46 -9.36 -4.63
CA ILE A 49 5.54 -10.37 -4.08
C ILE A 49 5.46 -11.60 -4.97
N LEU A 50 5.42 -11.40 -6.30
CA LEU A 50 5.23 -12.48 -7.25
C LEU A 50 6.51 -13.27 -7.53
N SER A 51 7.67 -12.62 -7.59
CA SER A 51 8.94 -13.26 -7.95
C SER A 51 9.83 -13.57 -6.74
N GLY A 52 9.67 -12.85 -5.63
CA GLY A 52 10.56 -12.91 -4.47
C GLY A 52 11.88 -12.16 -4.65
N ASP A 53 12.08 -11.48 -5.78
CA ASP A 53 13.33 -10.75 -6.08
C ASP A 53 13.23 -9.30 -5.63
N LEU A 54 14.21 -8.86 -4.83
CA LEU A 54 14.29 -7.46 -4.40
C LEU A 54 14.50 -6.55 -5.63
N PRO A 55 13.62 -5.56 -5.89
CA PRO A 55 13.81 -4.61 -6.98
C PRO A 55 15.13 -3.85 -6.83
N ALA A 56 15.85 -3.67 -7.94
CA ALA A 56 17.14 -2.95 -7.99
C ALA A 56 16.99 -1.43 -7.86
#